data_AF-A0A8D5U507-F1
#
_entry.id   AF-A0A8D5U507-F1
#
_cell.length_a   1.000
_cell.length_b   1.000
_cell.length_c   1.000
_cell.angle_alpha   90.00
_cell.angle_beta   90.00
_cell.angle_gamma   90.00
#
_symmetry.space_group_name_H-M   'P 1'
#
loop_
_entity.id
_entity.type
_entity.pdbx_description
1 polymer ?
#
loop_
_entity_poly.entity_id
_entity_poly.type
_entity_poly.pdbx_seq_one_letter_code
_entity_poly.pdbx_strand_id
1 'polypeptide(L)'
;MEVRDILWRLIDNDIPLANDDFTTYLIKDGAITEEDLKAWIEATKKVKEAYKQLPNEALSLNLLNEALNILNSISPKKPFPPDTKVRFEEVKQNIKKAIEELGKKDNKM
;
A
#
# COMPACT_ATOMS: atom_id res chain seq x y z
N MET A 1 3.17 -10.66 14.86
CA MET A 1 3.90 -9.45 14.43
C MET A 1 2.96 -8.30 14.69
N GLU A 2 3.38 -7.26 15.39
CA GLU A 2 2.47 -6.16 15.71
C GLU A 2 2.17 -5.34 14.45
N VAL A 3 1.00 -4.68 14.41
CA VAL A 3 0.62 -3.78 13.31
C VAL A 3 1.71 -2.73 13.03
N ARG A 4 2.38 -2.25 14.08
CA ARG A 4 3.47 -1.28 13.99
C ARG A 4 4.64 -1.81 13.17
N ASP A 5 5.07 -3.06 13.42
CA ASP A 5 6.18 -3.69 12.71
C ASP A 5 5.84 -3.91 11.23
N ILE A 6 4.59 -4.34 10.95
CA ILE A 6 4.10 -4.57 9.59
C ILE A 6 4.16 -3.25 8.80
N LEU A 7 3.61 -2.18 9.35
CA LEU A 7 3.59 -0.87 8.70
C LEU A 7 4.97 -0.24 8.59
N TRP A 8 5.83 -0.41 9.59
CA TRP A 8 7.21 0.08 9.53
C TRP A 8 7.97 -0.60 8.39
N ARG A 9 7.94 -1.93 8.28
CA ARG A 9 8.55 -2.67 7.17
C ARG A 9 7.97 -2.26 5.81
N LEU A 10 6.65 -2.10 5.72
CA LEU A 10 5.98 -1.67 4.50
C LEU A 10 6.49 -0.29 4.03
N ILE A 11 6.63 0.66 4.95
CA ILE A 11 7.07 2.03 4.65
C ILE A 11 8.56 2.09 4.32
N ASP A 12 9.38 1.33 5.04
CA ASP A 12 10.84 1.42 4.95
C ASP A 12 11.43 0.58 3.81
N ASN A 13 10.74 -0.50 3.40
CA ASN A 13 11.25 -1.45 2.41
C ASN A 13 10.31 -1.62 1.20
N ASP A 14 9.10 -2.11 1.41
CA ASP A 14 8.26 -2.60 0.31
C ASP A 14 7.76 -1.45 -0.58
N ILE A 15 7.36 -0.32 0.01
CA ILE A 15 6.95 0.88 -0.72
C ILE A 15 8.11 1.46 -1.57
N PRO A 16 9.31 1.73 -1.02
CA PRO A 16 10.45 2.20 -1.82
C PRO A 16 10.77 1.32 -3.02
N LEU A 17 10.81 -0.01 -2.82
CA LEU A 17 11.11 -0.96 -3.90
C LEU A 17 10.07 -0.91 -5.04
N ALA A 18 8.78 -0.87 -4.71
CA ALA A 18 7.72 -0.72 -5.71
C ALA A 18 7.68 0.69 -6.32
N ASN A 19 8.05 1.72 -5.56
CA ASN A 19 8.02 3.10 -6.03
C ASN A 19 9.01 3.34 -7.17
N ASP A 20 10.19 2.74 -7.11
CA ASP A 20 11.18 2.81 -8.18
C ASP A 20 10.63 2.21 -9.49
N ASP A 21 9.90 1.09 -9.39
CA ASP A 21 9.24 0.46 -10.55
C ASP A 21 8.18 1.38 -11.18
N PHE A 22 7.31 1.96 -10.36
CA PHE A 22 6.21 2.85 -10.80
C PHE A 22 6.73 4.14 -11.45
N THR A 23 7.72 4.78 -10.82
CA THR A 23 8.21 6.10 -11.23
C THR A 23 9.20 6.05 -12.39
N THR A 24 10.01 4.97 -12.49
CA THR A 24 11.11 4.92 -13.46
C THR A 24 10.76 4.09 -14.69
N TYR A 25 10.06 2.97 -14.53
CA TYR A 25 9.91 1.97 -15.60
C TYR A 25 8.48 1.89 -16.14
N LEU A 26 7.48 1.79 -15.27
CA LEU A 26 6.11 1.51 -15.70
C LEU A 26 5.46 2.69 -16.44
N ILE A 27 5.69 3.94 -16.00
CA ILE A 27 5.21 5.12 -16.74
C ILE A 27 5.90 5.21 -18.11
N LYS A 28 7.23 5.05 -18.15
CA LYS A 28 8.00 5.24 -19.39
C LYS A 28 7.65 4.18 -20.43
N ASP A 29 7.35 2.95 -20.00
CA ASP A 29 6.92 1.87 -20.89
C ASP A 29 5.42 1.89 -21.22
N GLY A 30 4.68 2.88 -20.69
CA GLY A 30 3.23 3.03 -20.89
C GLY A 30 2.40 1.90 -20.27
N ALA A 31 2.96 1.17 -19.31
CA ALA A 31 2.28 0.10 -18.60
C ALA A 31 1.22 0.64 -17.63
N ILE A 32 1.44 1.84 -17.08
CA ILE A 32 0.51 2.57 -16.22
C ILE A 32 0.31 4.00 -16.72
N THR A 33 -0.81 4.62 -16.35
CA THR A 33 -1.10 6.02 -16.66
C THR A 33 -0.55 6.97 -15.59
N GLU A 34 -0.59 8.28 -15.86
CA GLU A 34 -0.32 9.29 -14.81
C GLU A 34 -1.35 9.23 -13.67
N GLU A 35 -2.59 8.84 -13.96
CA GLU A 35 -3.63 8.66 -12.94
C GLU A 35 -3.31 7.48 -12.03
N ASP A 36 -2.84 6.36 -12.60
CA ASP A 36 -2.36 5.21 -11.82
C ASP A 36 -1.16 5.57 -10.93
N LEU A 37 -0.22 6.39 -11.42
CA LEU A 37 0.88 6.88 -10.59
C LEU A 37 0.39 7.80 -9.48
N LYS A 38 -0.57 8.70 -9.76
CA LYS A 38 -1.18 9.53 -8.72
C LYS A 38 -1.87 8.68 -7.66
N ALA A 39 -2.60 7.64 -8.07
CA ALA A 39 -3.22 6.68 -7.16
C ALA A 39 -2.16 5.96 -6.29
N TRP A 40 -1.06 5.50 -6.89
CA TRP A 40 0.07 4.93 -6.13
C TRP A 40 0.63 5.90 -5.08
N ILE A 41 0.92 7.15 -5.48
CA ILE A 41 1.45 8.17 -4.57
C ILE A 41 0.47 8.48 -3.44
N GLU A 42 -0.83 8.59 -3.76
CA GLU A 42 -1.86 8.84 -2.77
C GLU A 42 -1.99 7.68 -1.76
N ALA A 43 -2.03 6.44 -2.25
CA ALA A 43 -2.12 5.26 -1.39
C ALA A 43 -0.91 5.17 -0.45
N THR A 44 0.31 5.37 -0.96
CA THR A 44 1.52 5.32 -0.12
C THR A 44 1.56 6.43 0.93
N LYS A 45 1.02 7.62 0.62
CA LYS A 45 0.85 8.70 1.58
C LYS A 45 -0.13 8.31 2.70
N LYS A 46 -1.27 7.73 2.35
CA LYS A 46 -2.27 7.24 3.32
C LYS A 46 -1.71 6.15 4.24
N VAL A 47 -0.88 5.24 3.72
CA VAL A 47 -0.17 4.24 4.55
C VAL A 47 0.75 4.91 5.58
N LYS A 48 1.53 5.92 5.15
CA LYS A 48 2.41 6.68 6.05
C LYS A 48 1.62 7.47 7.10
N GLU A 49 0.45 7.99 6.74
CA GLU A 49 -0.45 8.66 7.67
C GLU A 49 -1.08 7.67 8.66
N ALA A 50 -1.51 6.49 8.21
CA ALA A 50 -2.04 5.44 9.07
C ALA A 50 -1.04 5.03 10.15
N TYR A 51 0.24 4.86 9.79
CA TYR A 51 1.30 4.56 10.75
C TYR A 51 1.41 5.62 11.86
N LYS A 52 1.29 6.91 11.52
CA LYS A 52 1.31 8.00 12.51
C LYS A 52 0.05 8.01 13.37
N GLN A 53 -1.07 7.53 12.82
CA GLN A 53 -2.37 7.46 13.48
C GLN A 53 -2.62 6.14 14.22
N LEU A 54 -1.61 5.27 14.38
CA LEU A 54 -1.74 4.05 15.18
C LEU A 54 -2.33 4.25 16.60
N PRO A 55 -2.10 5.38 17.31
CA PRO A 55 -2.79 5.65 18.57
C PRO A 55 -4.32 5.80 18.45
N ASN A 56 -4.82 6.15 17.27
CA ASN A 56 -6.23 6.20 16.91
C ASN A 56 -6.54 5.06 15.93
N GLU A 57 -6.74 3.85 16.47
CA GLU A 57 -6.83 2.62 15.69
C GLU A 57 -7.94 2.69 14.61
N ALA A 58 -9.09 3.29 14.91
CA ALA A 58 -10.18 3.48 13.94
C ALA A 58 -9.77 4.38 12.75
N LEU A 59 -9.08 5.49 13.01
CA LEU A 59 -8.59 6.36 11.94
C LEU A 59 -7.49 5.67 11.11
N SER A 60 -6.56 4.97 11.78
CA SER A 60 -5.54 4.17 11.10
C SER A 60 -6.17 3.10 10.20
N LEU A 61 -7.19 2.40 10.70
CA LEU A 61 -7.92 1.37 9.95
C LEU A 61 -8.61 1.96 8.71
N ASN A 62 -9.28 3.11 8.85
CA ASN A 62 -9.92 3.79 7.72
C ASN A 62 -8.89 4.18 6.64
N LEU A 63 -7.77 4.78 7.02
CA LEU A 63 -6.70 5.17 6.10
C LEU A 63 -6.09 3.96 5.35
N LEU A 64 -5.93 2.82 6.03
CA LEU A 64 -5.42 1.60 5.39
C LEU A 64 -6.42 0.99 4.42
N ASN A 65 -7.72 0.98 4.76
CA ASN A 65 -8.77 0.54 3.84
C ASN A 65 -8.86 1.44 2.61
N GLU A 66 -8.79 2.77 2.78
CA GLU A 66 -8.72 3.72 1.67
C GLU A 66 -7.50 3.46 0.79
N ALA A 67 -6.32 3.31 1.37
CA ALA A 67 -5.09 3.01 0.64
C ALA A 67 -5.22 1.71 -0.17
N LEU A 68 -5.78 0.65 0.42
CA LEU A 68 -5.99 -0.62 -0.27
C LEU A 68 -6.97 -0.48 -1.44
N ASN A 69 -8.05 0.29 -1.26
CA ASN A 69 -9.03 0.54 -2.32
C ASN A 69 -8.41 1.30 -3.49
N ILE A 70 -7.59 2.31 -3.22
CA ILE A 70 -6.85 3.06 -4.25
C ILE A 70 -5.86 2.14 -4.99
N LEU A 71 -5.14 1.27 -4.27
CA LEU A 71 -4.24 0.32 -4.93
C LEU A 71 -5.01 -0.69 -5.80
N ASN A 72 -6.21 -1.10 -5.39
CA ASN A 72 -7.05 -1.98 -6.20
C ASN A 72 -7.63 -1.30 -7.45
N SER A 73 -7.70 0.04 -7.50
CA SER A 73 -8.16 0.75 -8.69
C SER A 73 -7.08 0.91 -9.76
N ILE A 74 -5.81 0.67 -9.43
CA ILE A 74 -4.71 0.70 -10.40
C ILE A 74 -4.91 -0.46 -11.38
N SER A 75 -5.12 -0.12 -12.65
CA SER A 75 -5.41 -1.08 -13.71
C SER A 75 -4.38 -0.94 -14.83
N PRO A 76 -3.26 -1.68 -14.75
CA PRO A 76 -2.19 -1.60 -15.74
C PRO A 76 -2.70 -1.95 -17.14
N LYS A 77 -2.31 -1.16 -18.14
CA LYS A 77 -2.64 -1.42 -19.55
C LYS A 77 -1.89 -2.62 -20.10
N LYS A 78 -0.74 -2.94 -19.49
CA LYS A 78 0.08 -4.11 -19.77
C LYS A 78 0.30 -4.88 -18.49
N PRO A 79 0.45 -6.22 -18.55
CA PRO A 79 0.85 -6.98 -17.37
C PRO A 79 2.17 -6.45 -16.84
N PHE A 80 2.26 -6.29 -15.51
CA PHE A 80 3.52 -5.95 -14.86
C PHE A 80 4.58 -7.02 -15.13
N PRO A 81 5.86 -6.60 -15.22
CA PRO A 81 6.98 -7.54 -15.10
C PRO A 81 6.82 -8.40 -13.84
N PRO A 82 7.28 -9.67 -13.86
CA PRO A 82 7.08 -10.59 -12.75
C PRO A 82 7.50 -10.01 -11.39
N ASP A 83 8.68 -9.39 -11.31
CA ASP A 83 9.22 -8.83 -10.06
C ASP A 83 8.38 -7.65 -9.55
N THR A 84 8.01 -6.73 -10.45
CA THR A 84 7.16 -5.58 -10.11
C THR A 84 5.78 -6.03 -9.66
N LYS A 85 5.21 -7.07 -10.30
CA LYS A 85 3.94 -7.66 -9.90
C LYS A 85 4.02 -8.22 -8.47
N VAL A 86 5.09 -8.95 -8.16
CA VAL A 86 5.32 -9.50 -6.82
C VAL A 86 5.40 -8.37 -5.79
N ARG A 87 6.23 -7.35 -6.03
CA ARG A 87 6.38 -6.21 -5.11
C ARG A 87 5.06 -5.46 -4.89
N PHE A 88 4.30 -5.20 -5.95
CA PHE A 88 3.01 -4.52 -5.85
C PHE A 88 1.99 -5.34 -5.04
N GLU A 89 1.94 -6.65 -5.25
CA GLU A 89 1.07 -7.52 -4.46
C GLU A 89 1.55 -7.67 -3.01
N GLU A 90 2.86 -7.68 -2.75
CA GLU A 90 3.41 -7.67 -1.39
C GLU A 90 2.95 -6.45 -0.59
N VAL A 91 2.97 -5.26 -1.21
CA VAL A 91 2.44 -4.02 -0.60
C VAL A 91 0.97 -4.20 -0.22
N LYS A 92 0.14 -4.69 -1.14
CA LYS A 92 -1.29 -4.93 -0.89
C LYS A 92 -1.52 -5.97 0.21
N GLN A 93 -0.74 -7.05 0.22
CA GLN A 93 -0.84 -8.11 1.22
C GLN A 93 -0.44 -7.63 2.61
N ASN A 94 0.61 -6.80 2.73
CA ASN A 94 1.03 -6.27 4.01
C ASN A 94 0.05 -5.21 4.55
N ILE A 95 -0.60 -4.42 3.68
CA ILE A 95 -1.73 -3.56 4.08
C ILE A 95 -2.91 -4.39 4.61
N LYS A 96 -3.29 -5.47 3.91
CA LYS A 96 -4.37 -6.38 4.37
C LYS A 96 -4.07 -6.99 5.73
N LYS A 97 -2.84 -7.48 5.95
CA LYS A 97 -2.41 -7.99 7.26
C LYS A 97 -2.52 -6.92 8.34
N ALA A 98 -2.10 -5.68 8.06
CA ALA A 98 -2.23 -4.58 9.02
C ALA A 98 -3.70 -4.28 9.36
N ILE A 99 -4.60 -4.30 8.37
CA ILE A 99 -6.05 -4.15 8.56
C ILE A 99 -6.60 -5.28 9.44
N GLU A 100 -6.24 -6.53 9.16
CA GLU A 100 -6.68 -7.70 9.94
C GLU A 100 -6.22 -7.62 11.41
N GLU A 101 -4.97 -7.22 11.65
CA GLU A 101 -4.44 -7.08 13.01
C GLU A 101 -5.12 -5.95 13.80
N LEU A 102 -5.50 -4.85 13.15
CA LEU A 102 -6.30 -3.79 13.78
C LEU A 102 -7.74 -4.26 14.06
N GLY A 103 -8.39 -4.92 13.10
CA GLY A 103 -9.77 -5.41 13.27
C GLY A 103 -9.90 -6.52 14.33
N LYS A 104 -8.84 -7.28 14.60
CA LYS A 104 -8.82 -8.25 15.72
C LYS A 104 -8.83 -7.58 17.09
N LYS A 105 -8.36 -6.33 17.21
CA LYS A 105 -8.34 -5.60 18.48
C LYS A 105 -9.69 -4.99 18.82
N ASP A 106 -10.44 -4.51 17.83
CA ASP A 106 -11.81 -4.00 18.03
C ASP A 106 -12.75 -5.06 18.61
N ASN A 107 -12.57 -6.35 18.27
CA ASN A 107 -13.38 -7.46 18.79
C ASN A 107 -12.96 -7.99 20.17
N LYS A 108 -11.96 -7.39 20.82
CA LYS A 108 -11.50 -7.77 22.17
C LYS A 108 -11.89 -6.78 23.27
N MET A 109 -12.66 -5.73 22.93
CA MET A 109 -13.32 -4.83 23.89
C MET A 109 -14.75 -5.27 24.15
#